data_AF-A0A0G8ASU2-F1
#
_entry.id   AF-A0A0G8ASU2-F1
#
_cell.length_a   1.000
_cell.length_b   1.000
_cell.length_c   1.000
_cell.angle_alpha   90.00
_cell.angle_beta   90.00
_cell.angle_gamma   90.00
#
_symmetry.space_group_name_H-M   'P 1'
#
loop_
_entity.id
_entity.type
_entity.pdbx_description
1 polymer ?
#
loop_
_entity_poly.entity_id
_entity_poly.type
_entity_poly.pdbx_seq_one_letter_code
_entity_poly.pdbx_strand_id
1 'polypeptide(L)'
;MPLTRVTLERFTAFTHLSLDVSPGINILIGANGTGKTHLMKVCYAACDVSRSGIPFSEKLVRVMLPSGGSPGRLVQRSVGNRSGTATVHRGDMKLDVTFSRDRKLPPGDKDSAWVAQPVQSVYIPVKEMLANAPGFRSLYAAREIHFEEVYKDILDRAYLPKLRGPIDQSRKRLLQSLQDIIGGQITVSNEEFFLRNRNGNLEFTLLAEGIRKLGLLWLLIQNGTLAASSTLFWDEPEANMNPGLIGTLMNFLLELQRGAVQVFIATHSYVVAKELDLRTKDGDDLMFHSFHREENSGEIVSSTASTFHDIDPDPISDTFTDLYDRQVSRSLGGLE
;
A
#
# COMPACT_ATOMS: atom_id res chain seq x y z
N MET A 1 -12.15 12.45 -5.02
CA MET A 1 -12.91 11.74 -3.96
C MET A 1 -12.12 10.53 -3.52
N PRO A 2 -12.06 10.25 -2.20
CA PRO A 2 -11.42 9.03 -1.68
C PRO A 2 -12.22 7.79 -2.08
N LEU A 3 -11.57 6.62 -1.99
CA LEU A 3 -12.25 5.32 -2.04
C LEU A 3 -13.18 5.19 -0.83
N THR A 4 -14.33 4.56 -1.01
CA THR A 4 -15.34 4.40 0.06
C THR A 4 -15.71 2.96 0.35
N ARG A 5 -15.67 2.09 -0.67
CA ARG A 5 -15.97 0.66 -0.50
C ARG A 5 -15.27 -0.18 -1.56
N VAL A 6 -14.93 -1.41 -1.21
CA VAL A 6 -14.43 -2.43 -2.13
C VAL A 6 -15.20 -3.72 -1.94
N THR A 7 -15.57 -4.37 -3.04
CA THR A 7 -16.25 -5.66 -3.03
C THR A 7 -15.55 -6.63 -3.97
N LEU A 8 -15.20 -7.81 -3.46
CA LEU A 8 -14.53 -8.87 -4.21
C LEU A 8 -15.36 -10.14 -4.13
N GLU A 9 -15.65 -10.74 -5.29
CA GLU A 9 -16.43 -11.96 -5.41
C GLU A 9 -15.62 -13.00 -6.17
N ARG A 10 -15.26 -14.12 -5.53
CA ARG A 10 -14.46 -15.20 -6.12
C ARG A 10 -13.22 -14.67 -6.83
N PHE A 11 -12.55 -13.71 -6.21
CA PHE A 11 -11.43 -12.98 -6.79
C PHE A 11 -10.16 -13.24 -5.97
N THR A 12 -9.18 -13.85 -6.62
CA THR A 12 -7.88 -14.24 -6.06
C THR A 12 -7.99 -15.08 -4.78
N ALA A 13 -7.77 -14.49 -3.61
CA ALA A 13 -7.81 -15.15 -2.32
C ALA A 13 -9.25 -15.21 -1.73
N PHE A 14 -10.14 -14.33 -2.18
CA PHE A 14 -11.44 -14.11 -1.54
C PHE A 14 -12.56 -14.92 -2.22
N THR A 15 -13.39 -15.61 -1.43
CA THR A 15 -14.71 -16.11 -1.90
C THR A 15 -15.68 -14.94 -1.99
N HIS A 16 -15.78 -14.17 -0.91
CA HIS A 16 -16.57 -12.95 -0.81
C HIS A 16 -15.84 -11.98 0.12
N LEU A 17 -15.81 -10.70 -0.22
CA LEU A 17 -15.36 -9.62 0.64
C LEU A 17 -16.20 -8.38 0.33
N SER A 18 -16.70 -7.72 1.35
CA SER A 18 -17.26 -6.38 1.25
C SER A 18 -16.68 -5.52 2.36
N LEU A 19 -15.88 -4.52 2.00
CA LEU A 19 -15.14 -3.70 2.94
C LEU A 19 -15.46 -2.23 2.71
N ASP A 20 -16.06 -1.58 3.71
CA ASP A 20 -16.16 -0.13 3.77
C ASP A 20 -14.85 0.44 4.33
N VAL A 21 -14.38 1.54 3.75
CA VAL A 21 -13.05 2.10 4.04
C VAL A 21 -13.15 3.55 4.51
N SER A 22 -12.28 3.91 5.45
CA SER A 22 -12.11 5.26 5.97
C SER A 22 -11.54 6.20 4.90
N PRO A 23 -11.96 7.48 4.88
CA PRO A 23 -11.30 8.50 4.06
C PRO A 23 -9.88 8.84 4.54
N GLY A 24 -9.53 8.46 5.79
CA GLY A 24 -8.21 8.62 6.38
C GLY A 24 -7.33 7.39 6.20
N ILE A 25 -6.98 6.70 7.29
CA ILE A 25 -6.10 5.52 7.28
C ILE A 25 -6.91 4.23 7.40
N ASN A 26 -6.59 3.26 6.54
CA ASN A 26 -7.13 1.91 6.53
C ASN A 26 -5.99 0.92 6.76
N ILE A 27 -6.01 0.21 7.89
CA ILE A 27 -4.95 -0.72 8.29
C ILE A 27 -5.44 -2.14 8.07
N LEU A 28 -4.88 -2.80 7.05
CA LEU A 28 -5.15 -4.19 6.72
C LEU A 28 -4.19 -5.07 7.53
N ILE A 29 -4.75 -5.82 8.48
CA ILE A 29 -4.07 -6.65 9.48
C ILE A 29 -4.33 -8.11 9.15
N GLY A 30 -3.34 -8.98 9.30
CA GLY A 30 -3.56 -10.42 9.23
C GLY A 30 -2.31 -11.19 8.81
N ALA A 31 -2.39 -12.52 8.84
CA ALA A 31 -1.28 -13.38 8.47
C ALA A 31 -0.90 -13.29 6.98
N ASN A 32 0.24 -13.87 6.61
CA ASN A 32 0.63 -13.97 5.20
C ASN A 32 -0.38 -14.80 4.40
N GLY A 33 -0.66 -14.37 3.17
CA GLY A 33 -1.60 -15.07 2.29
C GLY A 33 -3.10 -14.86 2.61
N THR A 34 -3.45 -13.88 3.46
CA THR A 34 -4.85 -13.47 3.71
C THR A 34 -5.39 -12.42 2.72
N GLY A 35 -4.67 -12.14 1.63
CA GLY A 35 -5.17 -11.29 0.54
C GLY A 35 -4.98 -9.77 0.71
N LYS A 36 -4.32 -9.30 1.77
CA LYS A 36 -4.06 -7.86 2.02
C LYS A 36 -3.44 -7.12 0.82
N THR A 37 -2.29 -7.61 0.33
CA THR A 37 -1.60 -7.10 -0.86
C THR A 37 -2.50 -7.11 -2.11
N HIS A 38 -3.34 -8.14 -2.26
CA HIS A 38 -4.24 -8.26 -3.41
C HIS A 38 -5.32 -7.19 -3.37
N LEU A 39 -5.94 -6.97 -2.21
CA LEU A 39 -6.91 -5.89 -1.99
C LEU A 39 -6.29 -4.52 -2.30
N MET A 40 -5.09 -4.25 -1.78
CA MET A 40 -4.40 -2.98 -2.05
C MET A 40 -4.10 -2.79 -3.54
N LYS A 41 -3.67 -3.83 -4.26
CA LYS A 41 -3.42 -3.76 -5.70
C LYS A 41 -4.70 -3.49 -6.49
N VAL A 42 -5.85 -4.03 -6.06
CA VAL A 42 -7.15 -3.72 -6.66
C VAL A 42 -7.50 -2.24 -6.49
N CYS A 43 -7.45 -1.74 -5.26
CA CYS A 43 -7.70 -0.33 -4.96
C CYS A 43 -6.76 0.61 -5.72
N TYR A 44 -5.47 0.27 -5.73
CA TYR A 44 -4.45 1.01 -6.45
C TYR A 44 -4.71 1.07 -7.94
N ALA A 45 -4.99 -0.07 -8.57
CA ALA A 45 -5.31 -0.12 -10.00
C ALA A 45 -6.53 0.74 -10.32
N ALA A 46 -7.58 0.70 -9.49
CA ALA A 46 -8.78 1.52 -9.68
C ALA A 46 -8.47 3.03 -9.60
N CYS A 47 -7.59 3.46 -8.69
CA CYS A 47 -7.15 4.85 -8.67
C CYS A 47 -6.29 5.20 -9.89
N ASP A 48 -5.31 4.36 -10.24
CA ASP A 48 -4.34 4.64 -11.32
C ASP A 48 -5.02 4.77 -12.70
N VAL A 49 -6.00 3.92 -13.01
CA VAL A 49 -6.70 3.96 -14.31
C VAL A 49 -7.48 5.24 -14.56
N SER A 50 -7.85 5.96 -13.49
CA SER A 50 -8.48 7.29 -13.63
C SER A 50 -7.54 8.34 -14.25
N ARG A 51 -6.22 8.08 -14.24
CA ARG A 51 -5.20 8.95 -14.82
C ARG A 51 -4.49 8.33 -16.03
N SER A 52 -4.13 7.06 -15.95
CA SER A 52 -3.37 6.39 -17.03
C SER A 52 -4.23 6.12 -18.26
N GLY A 53 -5.56 6.05 -18.11
CA GLY A 53 -6.50 5.78 -19.19
C GLY A 53 -6.41 4.35 -19.74
N ILE A 54 -5.63 3.49 -19.10
CA ILE A 54 -5.55 2.04 -19.35
C ILE A 54 -6.85 1.41 -18.80
N PRO A 55 -7.46 0.43 -19.49
CA PRO A 55 -8.59 -0.31 -18.94
C PRO A 55 -8.31 -0.92 -17.56
N PHE A 56 -9.30 -0.93 -16.67
CA PHE A 56 -9.15 -1.47 -15.32
C PHE A 56 -8.75 -2.95 -15.31
N SER A 57 -9.35 -3.75 -16.20
CA SER A 57 -9.01 -5.16 -16.40
C SER A 57 -7.55 -5.37 -16.77
N GLU A 58 -7.04 -4.55 -17.68
CA GLU A 58 -5.65 -4.60 -18.15
C GLU A 58 -4.69 -4.15 -17.04
N LYS A 59 -5.00 -3.06 -16.35
CA LYS A 59 -4.19 -2.58 -15.22
C LYS A 59 -4.07 -3.64 -14.14
N LEU A 60 -5.17 -4.29 -13.76
CA LEU A 60 -5.16 -5.38 -12.77
C LEU A 60 -4.25 -6.54 -13.18
N VAL A 61 -4.31 -6.99 -14.43
CA VAL A 61 -3.43 -8.06 -14.92
C VAL A 61 -1.97 -7.65 -14.85
N ARG A 62 -1.63 -6.39 -15.17
CA ARG A 62 -0.26 -5.88 -15.11
C ARG A 62 0.28 -5.72 -13.68
N VAL A 63 -0.55 -5.27 -12.73
CA VAL A 63 -0.13 -5.10 -11.32
C VAL A 63 -0.13 -6.40 -10.52
N MET A 64 -0.94 -7.40 -10.92
CA MET A 64 -1.01 -8.72 -10.27
C MET A 64 -0.10 -9.76 -10.94
N LEU A 65 0.30 -9.51 -12.19
CA LEU A 65 1.17 -10.36 -13.01
C LEU A 65 0.86 -11.88 -12.90
N PRO A 66 -0.37 -12.33 -13.20
CA PRO A 66 -0.66 -13.76 -13.21
C PRO A 66 0.20 -14.47 -14.25
N SER A 67 0.55 -15.74 -13.99
CA SER A 67 1.36 -16.55 -14.91
C SER A 67 0.82 -16.52 -16.35
N GLY A 68 1.71 -16.19 -17.29
CA GLY A 68 1.39 -16.02 -18.71
C GLY A 68 0.49 -14.83 -19.03
N GLY A 69 0.33 -13.87 -18.12
CA GLY A 69 -0.62 -12.75 -18.25
C GLY A 69 -2.09 -13.21 -18.27
N SER A 70 -2.38 -14.44 -17.84
CA SER A 70 -3.70 -15.06 -17.99
C SER A 70 -4.71 -14.46 -16.98
N PRO A 71 -5.74 -13.73 -17.44
CA PRO A 71 -6.67 -13.04 -16.54
C PRO A 71 -7.54 -14.00 -15.73
N GLY A 72 -7.84 -15.18 -16.30
CA GLY A 72 -8.59 -16.24 -15.63
C GLY A 72 -7.93 -16.75 -14.35
N ARG A 73 -6.61 -16.54 -14.17
CA ARG A 73 -5.89 -16.88 -12.93
C ARG A 73 -6.16 -15.91 -11.79
N LEU A 74 -6.80 -14.76 -12.04
CA LEU A 74 -7.29 -13.86 -11.01
C LEU A 74 -8.64 -14.32 -10.42
N VAL A 75 -9.31 -15.31 -11.04
CA VAL A 75 -10.49 -15.95 -10.45
C VAL A 75 -10.04 -16.90 -9.33
N GLN A 76 -10.69 -16.84 -8.18
CA GLN A 76 -10.40 -17.69 -7.03
C GLN A 76 -10.46 -19.18 -7.41
N ARG A 77 -9.45 -19.92 -6.95
CA ARG A 77 -9.27 -21.35 -7.25
C ARG A 77 -10.13 -22.23 -6.33
N SER A 78 -11.39 -22.41 -6.69
CA SER A 78 -12.24 -23.48 -6.16
C SER A 78 -12.94 -24.24 -7.30
N VAL A 79 -13.43 -25.44 -7.00
CA VAL A 79 -14.19 -26.28 -7.95
C VAL A 79 -15.50 -25.56 -8.29
N GLY A 80 -15.83 -25.47 -9.58
CA GLY A 80 -17.06 -24.83 -10.06
C GLY A 80 -16.99 -23.31 -10.28
N ASN A 81 -15.99 -22.60 -9.73
CA ASN A 81 -15.82 -21.17 -10.00
C ASN A 81 -15.47 -20.91 -11.48
N ARG A 82 -16.38 -20.24 -12.21
CA ARG A 82 -16.18 -19.86 -13.62
C ARG A 82 -15.77 -18.40 -13.81
N SER A 83 -16.14 -17.54 -12.87
CA SER A 83 -15.88 -16.11 -12.92
C SER A 83 -15.63 -15.53 -11.52
N GLY A 84 -14.97 -14.37 -11.49
CA GLY A 84 -14.80 -13.55 -10.29
C GLY A 84 -14.87 -12.07 -10.63
N THR A 85 -15.31 -11.26 -9.68
CA THR A 85 -15.57 -9.83 -9.86
C THR A 85 -14.83 -9.01 -8.82
N ALA A 86 -14.33 -7.84 -9.24
CA ALA A 86 -13.82 -6.81 -8.34
C ALA A 86 -14.57 -5.50 -8.62
N THR A 87 -15.07 -4.88 -7.57
CA THR A 87 -15.81 -3.60 -7.62
C THR A 87 -15.21 -2.63 -6.62
N VAL A 88 -14.91 -1.41 -7.05
CA VAL A 88 -14.35 -0.34 -6.22
C VAL A 88 -15.26 0.88 -6.30
N HIS A 89 -15.52 1.51 -5.15
CA HIS A 89 -16.42 2.66 -5.03
C HIS A 89 -15.69 3.94 -4.61
N ARG A 90 -16.17 5.08 -5.11
CA ARG A 90 -15.82 6.45 -4.67
C ARG A 90 -17.12 7.24 -4.53
N GLY A 91 -17.68 7.26 -3.32
CA GLY A 91 -19.04 7.76 -3.10
C GLY A 91 -20.05 6.93 -3.91
N ASP A 92 -20.87 7.59 -4.73
CA ASP A 92 -21.89 6.94 -5.57
C ASP A 92 -21.31 6.33 -6.86
N MET A 93 -20.06 6.65 -7.21
CA MET A 93 -19.39 6.10 -8.39
C MET A 93 -18.87 4.70 -8.09
N LYS A 94 -18.95 3.81 -9.08
CA LYS A 94 -18.35 2.48 -9.01
C LYS A 94 -17.51 2.20 -10.25
N LEU A 95 -16.52 1.35 -10.09
CA LEU A 95 -15.74 0.77 -11.17
C LEU A 95 -15.70 -0.74 -10.95
N ASP A 96 -16.22 -1.51 -11.88
CA ASP A 96 -16.30 -2.96 -11.79
C ASP A 96 -15.59 -3.67 -12.95
N VAL A 97 -15.18 -4.91 -12.68
CA VAL A 97 -14.59 -5.80 -13.68
C VAL A 97 -14.88 -7.24 -13.32
N THR A 98 -15.25 -8.04 -14.32
CA THR A 98 -15.44 -9.48 -14.18
C THR A 98 -14.43 -10.24 -15.04
N PHE A 99 -13.69 -11.14 -14.40
CA PHE A 99 -12.81 -12.09 -15.06
C PHE A 99 -13.51 -13.45 -15.19
N SER A 100 -13.29 -14.14 -16.30
CA SER A 100 -13.72 -15.53 -16.51
C SER A 100 -12.52 -16.43 -16.72
N ARG A 101 -12.58 -17.69 -16.28
CA ARG A 101 -11.45 -18.63 -16.39
C ARG A 101 -11.08 -19.00 -17.83
N ASP A 102 -12.05 -18.95 -18.73
CA ASP A 102 -12.03 -19.43 -20.10
C ASP A 102 -11.90 -18.31 -21.15
N ARG A 103 -12.07 -17.05 -20.74
CA ARG A 103 -12.08 -15.90 -21.67
C ARG A 103 -10.77 -15.13 -21.66
N LYS A 104 -10.50 -14.49 -22.80
CA LYS A 104 -9.49 -13.43 -22.92
C LYS A 104 -9.91 -12.22 -22.07
N LEU A 105 -8.97 -11.29 -21.88
CA LEU A 105 -9.16 -10.05 -21.12
C LEU A 105 -10.52 -9.40 -21.49
N PRO A 106 -11.40 -9.08 -20.53
CA PRO A 106 -12.68 -8.46 -20.84
C PRO A 106 -12.45 -7.13 -21.56
N PRO A 107 -13.31 -6.76 -22.53
CA PRO A 107 -13.21 -5.46 -23.20
C PRO A 107 -13.23 -4.35 -22.15
N GLY A 108 -12.34 -3.38 -22.33
CA GLY A 108 -12.12 -2.34 -21.34
C GLY A 108 -13.26 -1.34 -21.31
N ASP A 109 -14.19 -1.49 -20.37
CA ASP A 109 -15.13 -0.43 -20.05
C ASP A 109 -14.36 0.68 -19.34
N LYS A 110 -13.97 1.69 -20.11
CA LYS A 110 -13.53 2.96 -19.55
C LYS A 110 -14.78 3.64 -19.02
N ASP A 111 -15.08 3.46 -17.74
CA ASP A 111 -16.12 4.24 -17.09
C ASP A 111 -15.74 5.72 -17.19
N SER A 112 -16.43 6.43 -18.09
CA SER A 112 -16.13 7.82 -18.42
C SER A 112 -16.27 8.74 -17.21
N ALA A 113 -17.20 8.43 -16.30
CA ALA A 113 -17.36 9.18 -15.06
C ALA A 113 -16.14 8.94 -14.16
N TRP A 114 -15.67 7.69 -14.05
CA TRP A 114 -14.48 7.36 -13.25
C TRP A 114 -13.22 8.09 -13.71
N VAL A 115 -12.99 8.18 -15.02
CA VAL A 115 -11.85 8.88 -15.63
C VAL A 115 -12.00 10.40 -15.55
N ALA A 116 -13.23 10.93 -15.61
CA ALA A 116 -13.49 12.38 -15.47
C ALA A 116 -13.08 12.95 -14.11
N GLN A 117 -12.93 12.11 -13.09
CA GLN A 117 -12.47 12.49 -11.75
C GLN A 117 -11.17 11.77 -11.41
N PRO A 118 -10.01 12.24 -11.91
CA PRO A 118 -8.74 11.58 -11.67
C PRO A 118 -8.35 11.63 -10.18
N VAL A 119 -7.82 10.52 -9.67
CA VAL A 119 -7.23 10.42 -8.34
C VAL A 119 -5.73 10.20 -8.49
N GLN A 120 -4.95 11.05 -7.82
CA GLN A 120 -3.52 10.82 -7.69
C GLN A 120 -3.32 9.66 -6.70
N SER A 121 -2.59 8.63 -7.09
CA SER A 121 -2.29 7.50 -6.21
C SER A 121 -0.84 7.08 -6.30
N VAL A 122 -0.37 6.36 -5.28
CA VAL A 122 0.93 5.72 -5.27
C VAL A 122 0.88 4.39 -4.53
N TYR A 123 1.53 3.37 -5.08
CA TYR A 123 1.74 2.08 -4.44
C TYR A 123 3.23 1.92 -4.11
N ILE A 124 3.55 1.76 -2.82
CA ILE A 124 4.89 1.45 -2.34
C ILE A 124 4.93 -0.05 -2.02
N PRO A 125 5.61 -0.87 -2.84
CA PRO A 125 5.75 -2.29 -2.58
C PRO A 125 6.73 -2.58 -1.43
N VAL A 126 6.69 -3.80 -0.89
CA VAL A 126 7.58 -4.26 0.19
C VAL A 126 9.05 -4.06 -0.18
N LYS A 127 9.41 -4.41 -1.42
CA LYS A 127 10.77 -4.28 -1.96
C LYS A 127 11.01 -2.88 -2.53
N GLU A 128 12.05 -2.25 -2.02
CA GLU A 128 12.52 -0.94 -2.46
C GLU A 128 13.17 -1.00 -3.87
N MET A 129 12.91 0.00 -4.73
CA MET A 129 13.34 -0.01 -6.14
C MET A 129 14.29 1.12 -6.57
N LEU A 130 14.49 2.17 -5.78
CA LEU A 130 15.29 3.35 -6.16
C LEU A 130 16.76 2.97 -6.36
N ALA A 131 17.28 2.02 -5.58
CA ALA A 131 18.61 1.47 -5.80
C ALA A 131 18.76 0.68 -7.11
N ASN A 132 17.64 0.18 -7.68
CA ASN A 132 17.60 -0.61 -8.92
C ASN A 132 17.01 0.19 -10.09
N ALA A 133 16.90 1.51 -9.95
CA ALA A 133 16.18 2.35 -10.89
C ALA A 133 16.88 2.60 -12.24
N PRO A 134 18.22 2.71 -12.33
CA PRO A 134 18.91 2.95 -13.60
C PRO A 134 18.58 1.91 -14.66
N GLY A 135 18.13 2.35 -15.84
CA GLY A 135 17.79 1.48 -16.96
C GLY A 135 16.49 0.66 -16.80
N PHE A 136 15.91 0.55 -15.60
CA PHE A 136 14.74 -0.30 -15.36
C PHE A 136 13.51 0.14 -16.15
N ARG A 137 13.22 1.45 -16.21
CA ARG A 137 12.04 1.99 -16.92
C ARG A 137 12.10 1.69 -18.41
N SER A 138 13.27 1.89 -19.01
CA SER A 138 13.54 1.57 -20.42
C SER A 138 13.45 0.07 -20.68
N LEU A 139 14.00 -0.75 -19.78
CA LEU A 139 13.90 -2.21 -19.86
C LEU A 139 12.46 -2.69 -19.79
N TYR A 140 11.68 -2.19 -18.82
CA TYR A 140 10.27 -2.51 -18.63
C TYR A 140 9.43 -2.14 -19.85
N ALA A 141 9.69 -0.97 -20.45
CA ALA A 141 8.94 -0.49 -21.61
C ALA A 141 9.30 -1.24 -22.91
N ALA A 142 10.55 -1.68 -23.07
CA ALA A 142 11.06 -2.18 -24.34
C ALA A 142 11.26 -3.70 -24.40
N ARG A 143 11.15 -4.43 -23.27
CA ARG A 143 11.41 -5.88 -23.20
C ARG A 143 10.36 -6.57 -22.35
N GLU A 144 10.16 -7.85 -22.63
CA GLU A 144 9.35 -8.73 -21.79
C GLU A 144 10.17 -9.10 -20.54
N ILE A 145 9.87 -8.44 -19.42
CA ILE A 145 10.45 -8.76 -18.11
C ILE A 145 9.37 -9.18 -17.12
N HIS A 146 9.74 -10.06 -16.19
CA HIS A 146 8.80 -10.64 -15.22
C HIS A 146 8.69 -9.78 -13.95
N PHE A 147 8.27 -8.53 -14.10
CA PHE A 147 8.05 -7.59 -13.00
C PHE A 147 6.62 -7.06 -13.00
N GLU A 148 6.04 -6.93 -11.80
CA GLU A 148 4.74 -6.30 -11.61
C GLU A 148 4.81 -4.81 -11.97
N GLU A 149 3.75 -4.26 -12.56
CA GLU A 149 3.75 -2.86 -13.02
C GLU A 149 3.90 -1.85 -11.86
N VAL A 150 3.56 -2.23 -10.62
CA VAL A 150 3.74 -1.38 -9.43
C VAL A 150 5.19 -0.91 -9.25
N TYR A 151 6.19 -1.74 -9.64
CA TYR A 151 7.61 -1.39 -9.53
C TYR A 151 8.02 -0.34 -10.56
N LYS A 152 7.45 -0.39 -11.76
CA LYS A 152 7.65 0.65 -12.78
C LYS A 152 6.91 1.93 -12.37
N ASP A 153 5.69 1.81 -11.87
CA ASP A 153 4.86 2.95 -11.50
C ASP A 153 5.46 3.77 -10.33
N ILE A 154 6.03 3.11 -9.33
CA ILE A 154 6.67 3.81 -8.21
C ILE A 154 7.91 4.59 -8.67
N LEU A 155 8.68 4.03 -9.61
CA LEU A 155 9.83 4.72 -10.21
C LEU A 155 9.39 5.90 -11.06
N ASP A 156 8.37 5.75 -11.90
CA ASP A 156 7.79 6.87 -12.66
C ASP A 156 7.41 8.05 -11.76
N ARG A 157 6.81 7.76 -10.60
CA ARG A 157 6.45 8.77 -9.60
C ARG A 157 7.65 9.35 -8.87
N ALA A 158 8.64 8.53 -8.51
CA ALA A 158 9.84 8.98 -7.82
C ALA A 158 10.70 9.93 -8.69
N TYR A 159 10.70 9.74 -10.01
CA TYR A 159 11.42 10.60 -10.95
C TYR A 159 10.71 11.92 -11.29
N LEU A 160 9.47 12.14 -10.85
CA LEU A 160 8.80 13.40 -11.12
C LEU A 160 9.59 14.57 -10.51
N PRO A 161 9.85 15.65 -11.27
CA PRO A 161 10.47 16.84 -10.74
C PRO A 161 9.65 17.44 -9.61
N LYS A 162 10.31 18.25 -8.77
CA LYS A 162 9.66 19.02 -7.70
C LYS A 162 8.43 19.78 -8.23
N LEU A 163 7.35 19.76 -7.44
CA LEU A 163 6.11 20.46 -7.79
C LEU A 163 6.36 21.97 -7.91
N ARG A 164 5.76 22.60 -8.93
CA ARG A 164 5.80 24.06 -9.10
C ARG A 164 4.93 24.75 -8.04
N GLY A 165 5.30 25.98 -7.70
CA GLY A 165 4.52 26.84 -6.79
C GLY A 165 4.98 26.79 -5.32
N PRO A 166 4.29 27.52 -4.44
CA PRO A 166 4.66 27.61 -3.03
C PRO A 166 4.50 26.26 -2.32
N ILE A 167 5.33 26.04 -1.31
CA ILE A 167 5.20 24.92 -0.38
C ILE A 167 4.41 25.44 0.82
N ASP A 168 3.26 24.81 1.11
CA ASP A 168 2.51 25.11 2.32
C ASP A 168 3.31 24.73 3.58
N GLN A 169 2.94 25.30 4.73
CA GLN A 169 3.70 25.09 5.95
C GLN A 169 3.70 23.63 6.43
N SER A 170 2.59 22.90 6.27
CA SER A 170 2.49 21.51 6.71
C SER A 170 3.47 20.64 5.92
N ARG A 171 3.42 20.73 4.59
CA ARG A 171 4.34 20.02 3.70
C ARG A 171 5.80 20.38 3.96
N LYS A 172 6.09 21.65 4.23
CA LYS A 172 7.45 22.10 4.57
C LYS A 172 7.97 21.44 5.85
N ARG A 173 7.12 21.33 6.89
CA ARG A 173 7.48 20.66 8.16
C ARG A 173 7.74 19.16 7.95
N LEU A 174 6.88 18.48 7.18
CA LEU A 174 7.06 17.05 6.87
C LEU A 174 8.36 16.79 6.11
N LEU A 175 8.64 17.58 5.06
CA LEU A 175 9.87 17.46 4.29
C LEU A 175 11.11 17.72 5.14
N GLN A 176 11.08 18.71 6.02
CA GLN A 176 12.21 19.01 6.91
C GLN A 176 12.43 17.87 7.91
N SER A 177 11.36 17.37 8.55
CA SER A 177 11.47 16.27 9.50
C SER A 177 12.01 15.00 8.85
N LEU A 178 11.55 14.65 7.65
CA LEU A 178 12.11 13.54 6.87
C LEU A 178 13.58 13.76 6.53
N GLN A 179 13.94 14.97 6.09
CA GLN A 179 15.32 15.33 5.75
C GLN A 179 16.27 15.19 6.95
N ASP A 180 15.80 15.56 8.15
CA ASP A 180 16.58 15.45 9.39
C ASP A 180 16.81 13.98 9.78
N ILE A 181 15.80 13.10 9.61
CA ILE A 181 15.91 11.66 9.90
C ILE A 181 16.82 10.95 8.90
N ILE A 182 16.67 11.27 7.61
CA ILE A 182 17.49 10.70 6.53
C ILE A 182 18.95 11.22 6.63
N GLY A 183 19.15 12.39 7.23
CA GLY A 183 20.47 13.00 7.41
C GLY A 183 20.99 13.71 6.16
N GLY A 184 20.11 14.16 5.27
CA GLY A 184 20.50 14.85 4.05
C GLY A 184 19.37 15.00 3.03
N GLN A 185 19.68 15.65 1.91
CA GLN A 185 18.74 15.90 0.82
C GLN A 185 18.88 14.85 -0.27
N ILE A 186 17.77 14.47 -0.89
CA ILE A 186 17.77 13.52 -2.00
C ILE A 186 17.92 14.27 -3.32
N THR A 187 18.81 13.77 -4.16
CA THR A 187 19.07 14.29 -5.49
C THR A 187 19.08 13.16 -6.51
N VAL A 188 18.74 13.47 -7.75
CA VAL A 188 18.73 12.50 -8.86
C VAL A 188 19.67 12.98 -9.94
N SER A 189 20.54 12.10 -10.44
CA SER A 189 21.46 12.36 -11.55
C SER A 189 21.61 11.10 -12.38
N ASN A 190 21.49 11.19 -13.71
CA ASN A 190 21.64 10.04 -14.62
C ASN A 190 20.80 8.80 -14.24
N GLU A 191 19.54 9.00 -13.84
CA GLU A 191 18.66 7.93 -13.32
C GLU A 191 19.11 7.29 -11.99
N GLU A 192 20.16 7.80 -11.35
CA GLU A 192 20.60 7.36 -10.03
C GLU A 192 20.10 8.30 -8.94
N PHE A 193 19.65 7.73 -7.83
CA PHE A 193 19.27 8.46 -6.62
C PHE A 193 20.45 8.54 -5.66
N PHE A 194 20.67 9.73 -5.09
CA PHE A 194 21.75 10.02 -4.16
C PHE A 194 21.22 10.71 -2.91
N LEU A 195 21.82 10.40 -1.76
CA LEU A 195 21.72 11.16 -0.53
C LEU A 195 22.88 12.17 -0.47
N ARG A 196 22.57 13.44 -0.58
CA ARG A 196 23.53 14.54 -0.43
C ARG A 196 23.51 15.06 1.01
N ASN A 197 24.65 14.96 1.69
CA ASN A 197 24.84 15.49 3.04
C ASN A 197 26.18 16.23 3.15
N ARG A 198 26.62 16.55 4.37
CA ARG A 198 27.89 17.25 4.63
C ARG A 198 29.13 16.45 4.22
N ASN A 199 29.00 15.12 4.16
CA ASN A 199 30.10 14.20 3.84
C ASN A 199 30.19 13.89 2.33
N GLY A 200 29.28 14.44 1.52
CA GLY A 200 29.26 14.26 0.06
C GLY A 200 27.93 13.70 -0.44
N ASN A 201 27.98 13.11 -1.64
CA ASN A 201 26.87 12.39 -2.24
C ASN A 201 27.10 10.90 -2.06
N LEU A 202 26.11 10.21 -1.50
CA LEU A 202 26.13 8.76 -1.33
C LEU A 202 25.05 8.14 -2.20
N GLU A 203 25.41 7.16 -3.03
CA GLU A 203 24.50 6.41 -3.87
C GLU A 203 23.46 5.68 -3.02
N PHE A 204 22.22 5.60 -3.48
CA PHE A 204 21.18 4.85 -2.78
C PHE A 204 21.54 3.36 -2.60
N THR A 205 22.32 2.80 -3.53
CA THR A 205 22.85 1.42 -3.44
C THR A 205 23.70 1.17 -2.19
N LEU A 206 24.31 2.23 -1.61
CA LEU A 206 25.12 2.17 -0.39
C LEU A 206 24.35 2.52 0.88
N LEU A 207 23.06 2.86 0.78
CA LEU A 207 22.20 3.17 1.93
C LEU A 207 21.54 1.92 2.51
N ALA A 208 21.09 2.00 3.77
CA ALA A 208 20.17 1.02 4.33
C ALA A 208 18.78 1.16 3.67
N GLU A 209 18.07 0.05 3.49
CA GLU A 209 16.77 0.05 2.80
C GLU A 209 15.71 0.92 3.49
N GLY A 210 15.65 0.90 4.83
CA GLY A 210 14.76 1.79 5.57
C GLY A 210 14.98 3.27 5.26
N ILE A 211 16.24 3.70 5.08
CA ILE A 211 16.57 5.08 4.70
C ILE A 211 16.12 5.37 3.27
N ARG A 212 16.29 4.42 2.33
CA ARG A 212 15.77 4.55 0.97
C ARG A 212 14.25 4.68 0.93
N LYS A 213 13.52 3.92 1.74
CA LYS A 213 12.05 4.00 1.87
C LYS A 213 11.59 5.38 2.38
N LEU A 214 12.24 5.91 3.42
CA LEU A 214 11.98 7.29 3.87
C LEU A 214 12.33 8.31 2.79
N GLY A 215 13.37 8.03 2.02
CA GLY A 215 13.75 8.90 0.91
C GLY A 215 12.75 8.92 -0.24
N LEU A 216 12.19 7.77 -0.58
CA LEU A 216 11.05 7.67 -1.49
C LEU A 216 9.87 8.52 -0.99
N LEU A 217 9.52 8.40 0.30
CA LEU A 217 8.44 9.21 0.89
C LEU A 217 8.70 10.71 0.72
N TRP A 218 9.93 11.15 0.99
CA TRP A 218 10.33 12.55 0.80
C TRP A 218 10.17 13.01 -0.67
N LEU A 219 10.59 12.19 -1.64
CA LEU A 219 10.46 12.51 -3.07
C LEU A 219 8.99 12.67 -3.46
N LEU A 220 8.13 11.75 -3.04
CA LEU A 220 6.70 11.74 -3.39
C LEU A 220 5.96 12.95 -2.80
N ILE A 221 6.32 13.38 -1.58
CA ILE A 221 5.79 14.60 -0.97
C ILE A 221 6.32 15.83 -1.71
N GLN A 222 7.62 15.86 -2.05
CA GLN A 222 8.26 16.99 -2.71
C GLN A 222 7.71 17.24 -4.11
N ASN A 223 7.46 16.18 -4.88
CA ASN A 223 6.95 16.28 -6.25
C ASN A 223 5.41 16.37 -6.32
N GLY A 224 4.73 16.32 -5.17
CA GLY A 224 3.28 16.47 -5.09
C GLY A 224 2.49 15.22 -5.49
N THR A 225 3.16 14.07 -5.65
CA THR A 225 2.47 12.78 -5.79
C THR A 225 1.68 12.45 -4.54
N LEU A 226 2.26 12.72 -3.36
CA LEU A 226 1.58 12.68 -2.07
C LEU A 226 1.20 14.10 -1.66
N ALA A 227 -0.02 14.48 -2.00
CA ALA A 227 -0.65 15.76 -1.68
C ALA A 227 -2.13 15.56 -1.34
N ALA A 228 -2.83 16.62 -0.93
CA ALA A 228 -4.26 16.54 -0.60
C ALA A 228 -5.06 15.88 -1.73
N SER A 229 -6.03 15.03 -1.35
CA SER A 229 -6.86 14.22 -2.26
C SER A 229 -6.12 13.13 -3.04
N SER A 230 -4.90 12.77 -2.63
CA SER A 230 -4.20 11.57 -3.14
C SER A 230 -4.46 10.34 -2.26
N THR A 231 -4.15 9.15 -2.80
CA THR A 231 -4.21 7.88 -2.08
C THR A 231 -2.86 7.19 -2.04
N LEU A 232 -2.39 6.88 -0.83
CA LEU A 232 -1.17 6.10 -0.57
C LEU A 232 -1.53 4.65 -0.26
N PHE A 233 -0.93 3.72 -0.98
CA PHE A 233 -0.95 2.29 -0.67
C PHE A 233 0.47 1.88 -0.27
N TRP A 234 0.69 1.41 0.96
CA TRP A 234 1.99 0.94 1.43
C TRP A 234 1.93 -0.49 1.95
N ASP A 235 2.59 -1.40 1.23
CA ASP A 235 2.69 -2.81 1.58
C ASP A 235 3.91 -3.05 2.48
N GLU A 236 3.67 -3.53 3.70
CA GLU A 236 4.68 -3.76 4.76
C GLU A 236 5.66 -2.58 4.95
N PRO A 237 5.16 -1.40 5.37
CA PRO A 237 6.00 -0.22 5.61
C PRO A 237 7.16 -0.47 6.58
N GLU A 238 6.98 -1.38 7.53
CA GLU A 238 7.96 -1.77 8.54
C GLU A 238 9.06 -2.71 8.03
N ALA A 239 8.88 -3.36 6.89
CA ALA A 239 9.84 -4.33 6.38
C ALA A 239 11.21 -3.67 6.14
N ASN A 240 12.30 -4.31 6.61
CA ASN A 240 13.68 -3.82 6.52
C ASN A 240 13.92 -2.43 7.17
N MET A 241 13.05 -2.00 8.09
CA MET A 241 13.24 -0.79 8.89
C MET A 241 13.81 -1.09 10.28
N ASN A 242 14.55 -0.11 10.82
CA ASN A 242 14.93 -0.16 12.23
C ASN A 242 13.67 0.04 13.10
N PRO A 243 13.45 -0.78 14.15
CA PRO A 243 12.29 -0.64 15.03
C PRO A 243 12.09 0.77 15.59
N GLY A 244 13.17 1.48 15.92
CA GLY A 244 13.12 2.86 16.43
C GLY A 244 12.59 3.89 15.42
N LEU A 245 12.50 3.55 14.13
CA LEU A 245 11.93 4.41 13.08
C LEU A 245 10.45 4.14 12.80
N ILE A 246 9.88 3.02 13.29
CA ILE A 246 8.49 2.65 12.99
C ILE A 246 7.52 3.70 13.55
N GLY A 247 7.67 4.09 14.82
CA GLY A 247 6.80 5.10 15.41
C GLY A 247 6.88 6.45 14.70
N THR A 248 8.07 6.83 14.25
CA THR A 248 8.28 8.04 13.44
C THR A 248 7.58 7.94 12.08
N LEU A 249 7.65 6.78 11.42
CA LEU A 249 6.91 6.55 10.18
C LEU A 249 5.39 6.62 10.40
N MET A 250 4.87 5.99 11.45
CA MET A 250 3.43 6.04 11.75
C MET A 250 2.95 7.47 11.99
N ASN A 251 3.75 8.29 12.69
CA ASN A 251 3.46 9.70 12.84
C ASN A 251 3.40 10.45 11.50
N PHE A 252 4.28 10.13 10.54
CA PHE A 252 4.19 10.71 9.20
C PHE A 252 2.91 10.30 8.46
N LEU A 253 2.48 9.05 8.57
CA LEU A 253 1.24 8.58 7.92
C LEU A 253 0.00 9.27 8.50
N LEU A 254 -0.04 9.51 9.81
CA LEU A 254 -1.08 10.31 10.47
C LEU A 254 -1.07 11.77 9.97
N GLU A 255 0.10 12.41 9.87
CA GLU A 255 0.20 13.77 9.33
C GLU A 255 -0.25 13.85 7.85
N LEU A 256 0.02 12.82 7.04
CA LEU A 256 -0.49 12.75 5.67
C LEU A 256 -2.03 12.64 5.66
N GLN A 257 -2.62 11.82 6.53
CA GLN A 257 -4.07 11.72 6.67
C GLN A 257 -4.70 13.07 7.06
N ARG A 258 -4.12 13.78 8.02
CA ARG A 258 -4.55 15.14 8.40
C ARG A 258 -4.44 16.13 7.23
N GLY A 259 -3.54 15.86 6.29
CA GLY A 259 -3.40 16.57 5.00
C GLY A 259 -4.38 16.12 3.90
N ALA A 260 -5.43 15.36 4.24
CA ALA A 260 -6.42 14.79 3.33
C ALA A 260 -5.84 13.79 2.31
N VAL A 261 -4.80 13.04 2.71
CA VAL A 261 -4.33 11.86 1.98
C VAL A 261 -5.03 10.63 2.53
N GLN A 262 -5.67 9.84 1.67
CA GLN A 262 -6.20 8.55 2.09
C GLN A 262 -5.05 7.53 2.10
N VAL A 263 -4.90 6.77 3.18
CA VAL A 263 -3.78 5.84 3.36
C VAL A 263 -4.30 4.41 3.54
N PHE A 264 -3.67 3.46 2.87
CA PHE A 264 -3.86 2.02 3.05
C PHE A 264 -2.53 1.40 3.43
N ILE A 265 -2.52 0.65 4.53
CA ILE A 265 -1.35 -0.05 5.04
C ILE A 265 -1.68 -1.53 5.09
N ALA A 266 -0.91 -2.39 4.44
CA ALA A 266 -0.92 -3.82 4.75
C ALA A 266 0.23 -4.14 5.68
N THR A 267 -0.07 -4.80 6.79
CA THR A 267 0.94 -5.16 7.79
C THR A 267 0.57 -6.48 8.46
N HIS A 268 1.60 -7.15 8.97
CA HIS A 268 1.47 -8.27 9.89
C HIS A 268 2.17 -7.95 11.24
N SER A 269 2.45 -6.67 11.50
CA SER A 269 3.20 -6.18 12.66
C SER A 269 2.29 -5.59 13.73
N TYR A 270 2.35 -6.18 14.93
CA TYR A 270 1.71 -5.63 16.13
C TYR A 270 2.20 -4.21 16.40
N VAL A 271 3.50 -3.97 16.23
CA VAL A 271 4.13 -2.67 16.52
C VAL A 271 3.57 -1.58 15.61
N VAL A 272 3.31 -1.86 14.34
CA VAL A 272 2.69 -0.89 13.42
C VAL A 272 1.28 -0.53 13.86
N ALA A 273 0.44 -1.54 14.11
CA ALA A 273 -0.94 -1.32 14.55
C ALA A 273 -0.97 -0.55 15.88
N LYS A 274 -0.11 -0.93 16.84
CA LYS A 274 -0.06 -0.32 18.16
C LYS A 274 0.51 1.10 18.15
N GLU A 275 1.52 1.38 17.34
CA GLU A 275 2.06 2.74 17.19
C GLU A 275 1.03 3.70 16.56
N LEU A 276 0.19 3.22 15.65
CA LEU A 276 -0.94 4.02 15.13
C LEU A 276 -1.98 4.28 16.21
N ASP A 277 -2.45 3.23 16.88
CA ASP A 277 -3.41 3.30 17.99
C ASP A 277 -2.97 4.32 19.06
N LEU A 278 -1.72 4.23 19.53
CA LEU A 278 -1.18 5.10 20.58
C LEU A 278 -0.93 6.56 20.14
N ARG A 279 -0.74 6.81 18.84
CA ARG A 279 -0.44 8.16 18.30
C ARG A 279 -1.65 8.87 17.71
N THR A 280 -2.75 8.15 17.55
CA THR A 280 -4.03 8.67 17.08
C THR A 280 -4.52 9.74 18.04
N LYS A 281 -5.09 10.81 17.49
CA LYS A 281 -5.69 11.93 18.23
C LYS A 281 -7.16 12.05 17.87
N ASP A 282 -7.90 12.77 18.72
CA ASP A 282 -9.28 13.15 18.43
C ASP A 282 -9.36 13.86 17.08
N GLY A 283 -10.19 13.33 16.18
CA GLY A 283 -10.39 13.86 14.82
C GLY A 283 -9.55 13.20 13.73
N ASP A 284 -8.65 12.26 14.06
CA ASP A 284 -8.04 11.40 13.05
C ASP A 284 -9.03 10.29 12.62
N ASP A 285 -9.10 10.00 11.32
CA ASP A 285 -9.99 8.96 10.78
C ASP A 285 -9.22 7.66 10.53
N LEU A 286 -9.41 6.65 11.39
CA LEU A 286 -8.75 5.35 11.27
C LEU A 286 -9.76 4.20 11.25
N MET A 287 -9.46 3.19 10.43
CA MET A 287 -10.13 1.89 10.45
C MET A 287 -9.11 0.77 10.40
N PHE A 288 -9.27 -0.20 11.30
CA PHE A 288 -8.50 -1.43 11.33
C PHE A 288 -9.35 -2.55 10.74
N HIS A 289 -8.77 -3.34 9.84
CA HIS A 289 -9.42 -4.43 9.14
C HIS A 289 -8.61 -5.72 9.36
N SER A 290 -9.10 -6.62 10.20
CA SER A 290 -8.46 -7.91 10.49
C SER A 290 -8.92 -8.96 9.49
N PHE A 291 -7.98 -9.48 8.71
CA PHE A 291 -8.17 -10.57 7.75
C PHE A 291 -7.67 -11.88 8.33
N HIS A 292 -8.57 -12.84 8.46
CA HIS A 292 -8.30 -14.15 9.03
C HIS A 292 -9.04 -15.24 8.26
N ARG A 293 -8.63 -16.49 8.47
CA ARG A 293 -9.34 -17.65 7.92
C ARG A 293 -10.38 -18.10 8.92
N GLU A 294 -11.61 -18.25 8.48
CA GLU A 294 -12.65 -18.87 9.30
C GLU A 294 -12.34 -20.36 9.49
N GLU A 295 -12.40 -20.86 10.73
CA GLU A 295 -11.97 -22.22 11.08
C GLU A 295 -12.74 -23.31 10.32
N ASN A 296 -14.05 -23.11 10.10
CA ASN A 296 -14.91 -24.12 9.49
C ASN A 296 -14.77 -24.21 7.97
N SER A 297 -14.77 -23.05 7.29
CA SER A 297 -14.78 -22.99 5.83
C SER A 297 -13.38 -22.84 5.22
N GLY A 298 -12.40 -22.35 6.00
CA GLY A 298 -11.09 -21.94 5.53
C GLY A 298 -11.10 -20.68 4.65
N GLU A 299 -12.28 -20.07 4.48
CA GLU A 299 -12.46 -18.84 3.72
C GLU A 299 -11.85 -17.65 4.44
N ILE A 300 -11.39 -16.68 3.66
CA ILE A 300 -10.86 -15.44 4.20
C ILE A 300 -12.03 -14.49 4.43
N VAL A 301 -12.19 -14.07 5.68
CA VAL A 301 -13.18 -13.08 6.11
C VAL A 301 -12.48 -11.88 6.74
N SER A 302 -13.22 -10.79 6.95
CA SER A 302 -12.69 -9.56 7.54
C SER A 302 -13.57 -9.03 8.66
N SER A 303 -12.95 -8.62 9.77
CA SER A 303 -13.58 -7.83 10.83
C SER A 303 -13.05 -6.41 10.79
N THR A 304 -13.90 -5.41 11.04
CA THR A 304 -13.50 -3.99 11.01
C THR A 304 -13.83 -3.29 12.32
N ALA A 305 -12.90 -2.49 12.83
CA ALA A 305 -13.07 -1.67 14.02
C ALA A 305 -12.41 -0.29 13.83
N SER A 306 -12.94 0.74 14.49
CA SER A 306 -12.34 2.09 14.52
C SER A 306 -11.18 2.22 15.51
N THR A 307 -11.08 1.27 16.43
CA THR A 307 -10.17 1.23 17.58
C THR A 307 -9.47 -0.10 17.56
N PHE A 308 -8.15 -0.12 17.80
CA PHE A 308 -7.38 -1.36 17.71
C PHE A 308 -7.80 -2.37 18.78
N HIS A 309 -8.18 -1.90 19.97
CA HIS A 309 -8.65 -2.75 21.07
C HIS A 309 -9.93 -3.56 20.72
N ASP A 310 -10.78 -3.04 19.84
CA ASP A 310 -12.08 -3.65 19.55
C ASP A 310 -12.02 -4.58 18.33
N ILE A 311 -10.82 -4.86 17.82
CA ILE A 311 -10.63 -5.76 16.68
C ILE A 311 -10.65 -7.21 17.16
N ASP A 312 -11.57 -8.00 16.60
CA ASP A 312 -11.70 -9.42 16.89
C ASP A 312 -12.06 -10.21 15.62
N PRO A 313 -11.36 -11.30 15.30
CA PRO A 313 -10.14 -11.79 15.94
C PRO A 313 -8.93 -10.91 15.63
N ASP A 314 -7.99 -10.83 16.57
CA ASP A 314 -6.68 -10.22 16.39
C ASP A 314 -5.55 -11.27 16.39
N PRO A 315 -5.32 -11.96 15.25
CA PRO A 315 -4.29 -12.98 15.17
C PRO A 315 -2.87 -12.44 15.42
N ILE A 316 -2.66 -11.12 15.33
CA ILE A 316 -1.37 -10.49 15.56
C ILE A 316 -1.16 -10.26 17.05
N SER A 317 -2.17 -9.75 17.77
CA SER A 317 -2.10 -9.57 19.22
C SER A 317 -1.94 -10.90 19.94
N ASP A 318 -2.63 -11.97 19.52
CA ASP A 318 -2.49 -13.30 20.14
C ASP A 318 -1.05 -13.81 20.15
N THR A 319 -0.34 -13.61 19.02
CA THR A 319 1.07 -14.00 18.90
C THR A 319 1.97 -13.14 19.80
N PHE A 320 1.65 -11.85 19.95
CA PHE A 320 2.41 -10.95 20.81
C PHE A 320 2.17 -11.22 22.30
N THR A 321 0.92 -11.51 22.69
CA THR A 321 0.55 -11.91 24.05
C THR A 321 1.27 -13.20 24.44
N ASP A 322 1.28 -14.22 23.57
CA ASP A 322 2.05 -15.45 23.82
C ASP A 322 3.56 -15.20 24.00
N LEU A 323 4.16 -14.30 23.20
CA LEU A 323 5.55 -13.89 23.37
C LEU A 323 5.78 -13.22 24.73
N TYR A 324 4.90 -12.31 25.13
CA TYR A 324 4.97 -11.60 26.40
C TYR A 324 4.79 -12.55 27.59
N ASP A 325 3.81 -13.45 27.52
CA ASP A 325 3.54 -14.45 28.55
C ASP A 325 4.74 -15.36 28.75
N ARG A 326 5.35 -15.87 27.66
CA ARG A 326 6.59 -16.65 27.73
C ARG A 326 7.74 -15.86 28.35
N GLN A 327 7.84 -14.55 28.08
CA GLN A 327 8.84 -13.68 28.72
C GLN A 327 8.58 -13.48 30.21
N VAL A 328 7.32 -13.29 30.61
CA VAL A 328 6.90 -13.15 32.00
C VAL A 328 7.17 -14.45 32.76
N SER A 329 6.77 -15.61 32.22
CA SER A 329 7.06 -16.93 32.81
C SER A 329 8.55 -17.17 33.00
N ARG A 330 9.40 -16.74 32.05
CA ARG A 330 10.86 -16.82 32.20
C ARG A 330 11.39 -15.89 33.28
N SER A 331 10.86 -14.66 33.36
CA SER A 331 11.27 -13.65 34.34
C SER A 331 10.84 -14.00 35.77
N LEU A 332 9.68 -14.65 35.92
CA LEU A 332 9.16 -15.14 37.19
C LEU A 332 9.79 -16.48 37.63
N GLY A 333 10.71 -17.03 36.83
CA GLY A 333 11.53 -18.18 37.19
C GLY A 333 10.71 -19.47 37.31
N GLY A 334 10.17 -19.96 36.19
CA GLY A 334 9.72 -21.35 36.01
C GLY A 334 9.19 -22.02 37.28
N LEU A 335 8.03 -21.60 37.76
CA LEU A 335 7.30 -22.35 38.79
C LEU A 335 6.68 -23.58 38.12
N GLU A 336 7.50 -24.61 37.93
CA GLU A 336 7.03 -26.01 37.96
C GLU A 336 6.86 -26.47 39.41
#